data_AF-A0A970UGI9-F1
#
_entry.id   AF-A0A970UGI9-F1
#
_cell.length_a   1.000
_cell.length_b   1.000
_cell.length_c   1.000
_cell.angle_alpha   90.00
_cell.angle_beta   90.00
_cell.angle_gamma   90.00
#
_symmetry.space_group_name_H-M   'P 1'
#
loop_
_entity.id
_entity.type
_entity.pdbx_description
1 polymer ?
#
loop_
_entity_poly.entity_id
_entity_poly.type
_entity_poly.pdbx_seq_one_letter_code
_entity_poly.pdbx_strand_id
1 'polypeptide(L)'
;INSPAMTALARGSARKLVGEDRVKTIDFPAMGSEDFSRYLERVPEGVFARLGIAEPGKPAQIFHNGSFVFPEEALPYGAALFVQFVLDVNG
;
A
#
# COMPACT_ATOMS: atom_id res chain seq x y z
N ILE A 1 11.38 -3.34 8.16
CA ILE A 1 10.14 -4.04 8.58
C ILE A 1 9.15 -2.96 8.98
N ASN A 2 7.88 -3.04 8.56
CA ASN A 2 6.87 -2.06 8.94
C ASN A 2 6.57 -2.11 10.44
N SER A 3 6.31 -0.95 11.07
CA SER A 3 5.77 -0.89 12.43
C SER A 3 4.40 -1.57 12.48
N PRO A 4 4.13 -2.48 13.46
CA PRO A 4 2.81 -3.06 13.65
C PRO A 4 1.72 -2.01 13.91
N ALA A 5 2.04 -0.95 14.67
CA ALA A 5 1.11 0.12 14.99
C ALA A 5 0.75 0.94 13.75
N MET A 6 1.76 1.38 12.98
CA MET A 6 1.53 2.13 11.74
C MET A 6 0.84 1.27 10.66
N THR A 7 1.14 -0.02 10.62
CA THR A 7 0.44 -0.97 9.73
C THR A 7 -1.04 -1.09 10.08
N ALA A 8 -1.38 -1.17 11.37
CA ALA A 8 -2.77 -1.20 11.82
C ALA A 8 -3.50 0.10 11.48
N LEU A 9 -2.84 1.25 11.67
CA LEU A 9 -3.41 2.56 11.36
C LEU A 9 -3.65 2.74 9.86
N ALA A 10 -2.65 2.49 9.01
CA ALA A 10 -2.80 2.56 7.55
C ALA A 10 -3.88 1.61 7.02
N ARG A 11 -4.02 0.43 7.63
CA ARG A 11 -5.10 -0.51 7.31
C ARG A 11 -6.48 0.06 7.69
N GLY A 12 -6.59 0.68 8.85
CA GLY A 12 -7.79 1.40 9.28
C GLY A 12 -8.17 2.52 8.31
N SER A 13 -7.21 3.35 7.93
CA SER A 13 -7.41 4.42 6.94
C SER A 13 -7.87 3.88 5.59
N ALA A 14 -7.25 2.80 5.09
CA ALA A 14 -7.70 2.15 3.86
C ALA A 14 -9.14 1.63 3.96
N ARG A 15 -9.51 0.98 5.08
CA ARG A 15 -10.86 0.45 5.30
C ARG A 15 -11.93 1.54 5.29
N LYS A 16 -11.64 2.73 5.84
CA LYS A 16 -12.55 3.89 5.77
C LYS A 16 -12.83 4.34 4.33
N LEU A 17 -11.86 4.19 3.44
CA LEU A 17 -11.96 4.66 2.05
C LEU A 17 -12.62 3.64 1.12
N VAL A 18 -12.25 2.37 1.24
CA VAL A 18 -12.63 1.34 0.25
C VAL A 18 -13.46 0.19 0.83
N GLY A 19 -13.75 0.22 2.13
CA GLY A 19 -14.42 -0.88 2.84
C GLY A 19 -13.48 -2.04 3.17
N GLU A 20 -13.94 -2.94 4.04
CA GLU A 20 -13.16 -4.08 4.54
C GLU A 20 -12.73 -5.04 3.42
N ASP A 21 -13.66 -5.37 2.52
CA ASP A 21 -13.48 -6.41 1.49
C ASP A 21 -12.40 -6.06 0.44
N ARG A 22 -12.00 -4.79 0.38
CA ARG A 22 -11.00 -4.28 -0.57
C ARG A 22 -9.61 -4.07 0.05
N VAL A 23 -9.44 -4.39 1.33
CA VAL A 23 -8.16 -4.29 2.02
C VAL A 23 -7.64 -5.68 2.33
N LYS A 24 -6.45 -6.02 1.81
CA LYS A 24 -5.84 -7.34 1.98
C LYS A 24 -4.56 -7.26 2.80
N THR A 25 -4.38 -8.23 3.69
CA THR A 25 -3.09 -8.49 4.32
C THR A 25 -2.20 -9.25 3.33
N ILE A 26 -0.92 -8.89 3.30
CA ILE A 26 0.08 -9.64 2.55
C ILE A 26 0.67 -10.66 3.52
N ASP A 27 0.25 -11.92 3.40
CA ASP A 27 0.56 -12.96 4.39
C ASP A 27 2.02 -13.43 4.33
N PHE A 28 2.68 -13.25 3.17
CA PHE A 28 4.06 -13.66 2.94
C PHE A 28 4.93 -12.48 2.53
N PRO A 29 6.13 -12.32 3.12
CA PRO A 29 7.09 -11.32 2.67
C PRO A 29 7.38 -11.47 1.18
N ALA A 30 7.44 -10.34 0.47
CA ALA A 30 7.91 -10.37 -0.91
C ALA A 30 9.43 -10.46 -0.95
N MET A 31 9.96 -11.23 -1.90
CA MET A 31 11.40 -11.41 -2.10
C MET A 31 12.08 -10.24 -2.83
N GLY A 32 11.30 -9.26 -3.32
CA GLY A 32 11.83 -8.07 -3.96
C GLY A 32 12.55 -7.15 -2.98
N SER A 33 13.55 -6.42 -3.46
CA SER A 33 14.22 -5.37 -2.70
C SER A 33 13.49 -4.04 -2.82
N GLU A 34 13.44 -3.28 -1.74
CA GLU A 34 12.87 -1.92 -1.70
C GLU A 34 13.74 -1.07 -0.77
N ASP A 35 14.21 0.08 -1.25
CA ASP A 35 15.13 0.93 -0.50
C ASP A 35 14.43 1.69 0.64
N PHE A 36 13.10 1.71 0.64
CA PHE A 36 12.29 2.24 1.74
C PHE A 36 12.66 1.64 3.11
N SER A 37 13.22 0.43 3.13
CA SER A 37 13.73 -0.19 4.35
C SER A 37 14.76 0.68 5.08
N ARG A 38 15.54 1.50 4.36
CA ARG A 38 16.52 2.42 4.95
C ARG A 38 15.88 3.55 5.74
N TYR A 39 14.71 4.04 5.31
CA TYR A 39 13.95 4.98 6.13
C TYR A 39 13.48 4.32 7.43
N LEU A 40 13.04 3.07 7.37
CA LEU A 40 12.58 2.32 8.54
C LEU A 40 13.70 1.98 9.54
N GLU A 41 14.96 1.92 9.08
CA GLU A 41 16.12 1.83 9.98
C GLU A 41 16.30 3.10 10.83
N ARG A 42 15.88 4.26 10.32
CA ARG A 42 16.02 5.55 11.01
C ARG A 42 14.76 6.01 11.73
N VAL A 43 13.60 5.72 11.17
CA VAL A 43 12.27 6.02 11.69
C VAL A 43 11.46 4.71 11.72
N PRO A 44 11.54 3.93 12.81
CA PRO A 44 10.90 2.62 12.89
C PRO A 44 9.36 2.68 12.83
N GLU A 45 8.77 3.80 13.25
CA GLU A 45 7.33 4.09 13.16
C GLU A 45 6.93 4.50 11.75
N GLY A 46 7.27 3.67 10.76
CA GLY A 46 6.86 3.83 9.37
C GLY A 46 6.12 2.61 8.85
N VAL A 47 5.43 2.81 7.73
CA VAL A 47 4.68 1.77 7.04
C VAL A 47 4.81 1.94 5.53
N PHE A 48 5.09 0.83 4.84
CA PHE A 48 5.02 0.70 3.40
C PHE A 48 3.81 -0.16 3.03
N ALA A 49 2.96 0.33 2.13
CA ALA A 49 1.76 -0.37 1.67
C ALA A 49 1.76 -0.49 0.14
N ARG A 50 1.01 -1.46 -0.39
CA ARG A 50 0.83 -1.64 -1.83
C ARG A 50 -0.55 -1.15 -2.25
N LEU A 51 -0.61 -0.41 -3.36
CA LEU A 51 -1.84 -0.05 -4.03
C LEU A 51 -2.26 -1.17 -4.98
N GLY A 52 -3.53 -1.57 -4.92
CA GLY A 52 -4.08 -2.56 -5.84
C GLY A 52 -4.21 -1.99 -7.25
N ILE A 53 -3.60 -2.66 -8.22
CA ILE A 53 -3.67 -2.31 -9.66
C ILE A 53 -4.18 -3.47 -10.52
N ALA A 54 -4.60 -4.57 -9.90
CA ALA A 54 -5.09 -5.75 -10.61
C ALA A 54 -6.41 -5.44 -11.32
N GLU A 55 -6.53 -5.87 -12.57
CA GLU A 55 -7.72 -5.70 -13.38
C GLU A 55 -8.49 -7.03 -13.50
N PRO A 56 -9.82 -7.05 -13.32
CA PRO A 56 -10.62 -8.25 -13.47
C PRO A 56 -10.43 -8.91 -14.84
N GLY A 57 -10.19 -10.22 -14.85
CA GLY A 57 -10.02 -11.00 -16.07
C GLY A 57 -8.67 -10.82 -16.78
N LYS A 58 -7.76 -10.01 -16.25
CA LYS A 58 -6.39 -9.87 -16.79
C LYS A 58 -5.36 -10.58 -15.90
N PRO A 59 -4.24 -11.05 -16.48
CA PRO A 59 -3.10 -11.53 -15.69
C PRO A 59 -2.59 -10.43 -14.75
N ALA A 60 -1.99 -10.84 -13.63
CA ALA A 60 -1.33 -9.91 -12.73
C ALA A 60 -0.21 -9.14 -13.46
N GLN A 61 -0.13 -7.83 -13.24
CA GLN A 61 0.92 -7.03 -13.82
C GLN A 61 2.28 -7.40 -13.21
N ILE A 62 3.28 -7.57 -14.07
CA ILE A 62 4.64 -7.93 -13.67
C ILE A 62 5.49 -6.66 -13.66
N PHE A 63 6.03 -6.30 -12.49
CA PHE A 63 6.98 -5.20 -12.38
C PHE A 63 8.26 -5.50 -13.17
N HIS A 64 8.90 -4.45 -13.71
CA HIS A 64 10.09 -4.53 -14.59
C HIS A 64 9.86 -5.14 -15.97
N ASN A 65 8.61 -5.28 -16.41
CA ASN A 65 8.28 -5.62 -17.79
C ASN A 65 8.25 -4.35 -18.68
N GLY A 66 8.85 -4.39 -19.88
CA GLY A 66 8.87 -3.26 -20.82
C GLY A 66 7.50 -2.85 -21.36
N SER A 67 6.50 -3.72 -21.26
CA SER A 67 5.10 -3.47 -21.61
C SER A 67 4.23 -3.21 -20.38
N PHE A 68 4.83 -2.90 -19.22
CA PHE A 68 4.08 -2.64 -18.00
C PHE A 68 3.19 -1.40 -18.17
N VAL A 69 1.90 -1.60 -17.94
CA VAL A 69 0.86 -0.57 -17.85
C VAL A 69 -0.03 -0.90 -16.65
N PHE A 70 -0.62 0.12 -16.04
CA PHE A 70 -1.50 -0.02 -14.89
C PHE A 70 -2.76 0.85 -15.06
N PRO A 71 -3.89 0.49 -14.44
CA PRO A 71 -5.11 1.29 -14.48
C PRO A 71 -4.94 2.60 -13.70
N GLU A 72 -5.04 3.73 -14.38
CA GLU A 72 -4.92 5.06 -13.77
C GLU A 72 -6.08 5.35 -12.80
N GLU A 73 -7.18 4.62 -12.89
CA GLU A 73 -8.29 4.65 -11.95
C GLU A 73 -7.87 4.26 -10.51
N ALA A 74 -6.69 3.63 -10.35
CA ALA A 74 -6.11 3.35 -9.04
C ALA A 74 -5.52 4.60 -8.37
N LEU A 75 -5.08 5.61 -9.14
CA LEU A 75 -4.34 6.77 -8.63
C LEU A 75 -5.12 7.57 -7.56
N PRO A 76 -6.44 7.86 -7.71
CA PRO A 76 -7.20 8.56 -6.69
C PRO A 76 -7.22 7.83 -5.35
N TYR A 77 -7.25 6.49 -5.34
CA TYR A 77 -7.23 5.70 -4.11
C TYR A 77 -5.89 5.76 -3.40
N GLY A 78 -4.78 5.78 -4.15
CA GLY A 78 -3.44 5.97 -3.59
C GLY A 78 -3.31 7.34 -2.91
N ALA A 79 -3.73 8.40 -3.61
CA ALA A 79 -3.72 9.76 -3.05
C ALA A 79 -4.62 9.86 -1.81
N ALA A 80 -5.84 9.33 -1.89
CA ALA A 80 -6.78 9.32 -0.76
C ALA A 80 -6.22 8.56 0.45
N LEU A 81 -5.51 7.44 0.25
CA LEU A 81 -4.90 6.69 1.33
C LEU A 81 -3.85 7.52 2.09
N PHE A 82 -2.97 8.22 1.37
CA PHE A 82 -1.99 9.11 2.02
C PHE A 82 -2.68 10.22 2.81
N VAL A 83 -3.69 10.87 2.24
CA VAL A 83 -4.45 11.95 2.91
C VAL A 83 -5.17 11.42 4.14
N GLN A 84 -5.93 10.33 4.01
CA GLN A 84 -6.67 9.74 5.13
C GLN A 84 -5.74 9.25 6.24
N PHE A 85 -4.58 8.68 5.88
CA PHE A 85 -3.58 8.27 6.85
C PHE A 85 -3.06 9.47 7.66
N VAL A 86 -2.73 10.58 7.00
CA VAL A 86 -2.30 11.81 7.69
C VAL A 86 -3.41 12.37 8.59
N LEU A 87 -4.67 12.32 8.16
CA LEU A 87 -5.81 12.74 9.00
C LEU A 87 -5.95 11.84 10.23
N ASP A 88 -5.84 10.53 10.07
CA ASP A 88 -5.97 9.57 11.16
C ASP A 88 -4.79 9.59 12.14
N VAL A 89 -3.59 9.92 11.68
CA VAL A 89 -2.38 10.08 12.52
C VAL A 89 -2.47 11.34 13.40
N ASN A 90 -3.07 12.42 12.89
CA ASN A 90 -3.07 13.73 13.54
C ASN A 90 -4.40 14.13 14.20
N GLY A 91 -5.43 13.31 14.07
CA GLY A 91 -6.76 13.54 14.64
C GLY A 91 -7.00 12.79 15.95
#